data_AF-A0A950PI86-F1
#
_entry.id   AF-A0A950PI86-F1
#
_cell.length_a   1.000
_cell.length_b   1.000
_cell.length_c   1.000
_cell.angle_alpha   90.00
_cell.angle_beta   90.00
_cell.angle_gamma   90.00
#
_symmetry.space_group_name_H-M   'P 1'
#
loop_
_entity.id
_entity.type
_entity.pdbx_description
1 polymer ?
#
loop_
_entity_poly.entity_id
_entity_poly.type
_entity_poly.pdbx_seq_one_letter_code
_entity_poly.pdbx_strand_id
1 'polypeptide(L)'
;MGKASRRRREARQNPANRKIARASQQERFAMLAASLPRGGGALSVAQALVVGSALVAANNPRDDAPEWFRDGWDVMDLVAAGMHPSLLPCSESRFCAVRDTWLDHLRAEPFWGAVTGMLETLLQLSHDMGKPVDDPDVVMALAAALVDVPSCMQAIPGRLRPEELTAVRPSSDGVGRAVVREALSLRPGIRVLTDDGEVMGLDDRAASRLRELAEGRAEMLGRPLEQGEQIFDEEELPRFEAFAEELMEAFELSPAVRHTSKVTGFMPPGREGLPNQHHQDEWEQVLEDFLQEHSDIAAAYDPEAEAEKIALMRLKIVLQADAGSLAGRAETIRDLRKAPDGDLAQIIIRMVPMVLTAFGRRTLSDAAAEWARGVDGAPTMTDLARALLWLERSMKSGSDGYTAEEANQAAAWAAEFYCAIAASEDLR
;
A
#
# COMPACT_ATOMS: atom_id res chain seq x y z
N MET A 1 28.43 3.29 44.25
CA MET A 1 27.95 1.89 44.29
C MET A 1 26.63 1.83 45.07
N GLY A 2 25.41 1.70 44.55
CA GLY A 2 24.82 1.60 43.22
C GLY A 2 23.42 1.02 43.44
N LYS A 3 22.37 1.86 43.55
CA LYS A 3 20.98 1.45 43.84
C LYS A 3 20.46 0.36 42.88
N ALA A 4 20.99 0.33 41.64
CA ALA A 4 20.74 -0.71 40.65
C ALA A 4 21.29 -2.10 41.05
N SER A 5 22.45 -2.16 41.72
CA SER A 5 23.04 -3.42 42.21
C SER A 5 22.22 -4.02 43.35
N ARG A 6 21.65 -3.17 44.22
CA ARG A 6 20.78 -3.61 45.32
C ARG A 6 19.47 -4.20 44.81
N ARG A 7 18.81 -3.55 43.84
CA ARG A 7 17.60 -4.09 43.17
C ARG A 7 17.85 -5.42 42.46
N ARG A 8 18.98 -5.59 41.77
CA ARG A 8 19.36 -6.88 41.15
C ARG A 8 19.61 -7.98 42.20
N ARG A 9 20.12 -7.64 43.38
CA ARG A 9 20.37 -8.60 44.46
C ARG A 9 19.09 -9.01 45.17
N GLU A 10 18.15 -8.08 45.38
CA GLU A 10 16.83 -8.33 45.97
C GLU A 10 15.93 -9.16 45.03
N ALA A 11 15.94 -8.89 43.72
CA ALA A 11 15.20 -9.70 42.73
C ALA A 11 15.67 -11.16 42.67
N ARG A 12 16.95 -11.43 42.95
CA ARG A 12 17.54 -12.79 43.03
C ARG A 12 17.28 -13.51 44.37
N GLN A 13 16.83 -12.78 45.39
CA GLN A 13 16.52 -13.33 46.71
C GLN A 13 15.03 -13.61 46.91
N ASN A 14 14.16 -13.18 46.00
CA ASN A 14 12.74 -13.49 46.07
C ASN A 14 12.49 -14.99 45.80
N PRO A 15 11.97 -15.77 46.77
CA PRO A 15 11.76 -17.21 46.63
C PRO A 15 10.81 -17.58 45.49
N ALA A 16 9.87 -16.69 45.12
CA ALA A 16 8.99 -16.88 43.96
C ALA A 16 9.77 -16.95 42.63
N ASN A 17 10.72 -16.04 42.43
CA ASN A 17 11.57 -16.01 41.22
C ASN A 17 12.51 -17.21 41.12
N ARG A 18 12.95 -17.78 42.25
CA ARG A 18 13.77 -19.01 42.26
C ARG A 18 13.00 -20.26 41.89
N LYS A 19 11.70 -20.31 42.21
CA LYS A 19 10.83 -21.44 41.87
C LYS A 19 10.53 -21.46 40.37
N ILE A 20 10.27 -20.28 39.78
CA ILE A 20 10.04 -20.12 38.34
C ILE A 20 11.32 -20.46 37.54
N ALA A 21 12.48 -19.98 37.98
CA ALA A 21 13.75 -20.25 37.30
C ALA A 21 14.14 -21.74 37.26
N ARG A 22 13.63 -22.57 38.19
CA ARG A 22 13.88 -24.02 38.26
C ARG A 22 12.75 -24.88 37.68
N ALA A 23 11.64 -24.26 37.28
CA ALA A 23 10.52 -24.96 36.69
C ALA A 23 10.88 -25.46 35.28
N SER A 24 10.47 -26.68 34.97
CA SER A 24 10.51 -27.25 33.62
C SER A 24 9.70 -26.39 32.63
N GLN A 25 9.99 -26.52 31.34
CA GLN A 25 9.26 -25.78 30.28
C GLN A 25 7.74 -26.01 30.37
N GLN A 26 7.31 -27.24 30.66
CA GLN A 26 5.90 -27.60 30.82
C GLN A 26 5.26 -26.93 32.05
N GLU A 27 5.98 -26.82 33.17
CA GLU A 27 5.50 -26.10 34.36
C GLU A 27 5.38 -24.60 34.10
N ARG A 28 6.33 -24.00 33.38
CA ARG A 28 6.28 -22.57 33.02
C ARG A 28 5.10 -22.27 32.09
N PHE A 29 4.86 -23.13 31.10
CA PHE A 29 3.70 -23.02 30.23
C PHE A 29 2.38 -23.14 31.03
N ALA A 30 2.29 -24.11 31.94
CA ALA A 30 1.13 -24.25 32.82
C ALA A 30 0.92 -23.02 33.72
N MET A 31 2.00 -22.39 34.20
CA MET A 31 1.94 -21.14 34.94
C MET A 31 1.41 -19.98 34.08
N LEU A 32 1.85 -19.86 32.83
CA LEU A 32 1.36 -18.85 31.90
C LEU A 32 -0.11 -19.05 31.58
N ALA A 33 -0.52 -20.29 31.28
CA ALA A 33 -1.92 -20.66 31.08
C ALA A 33 -2.79 -20.37 32.31
N ALA A 34 -2.29 -20.66 33.52
CA ALA A 34 -2.99 -20.33 34.77
C ALA A 34 -3.05 -18.83 35.06
N SER A 35 -2.17 -18.02 34.44
CA SER A 35 -2.16 -16.56 34.57
C SER A 35 -3.18 -15.85 33.67
N LEU A 36 -3.80 -16.57 32.74
CA LEU A 36 -4.77 -15.99 31.80
C LEU A 36 -5.93 -15.35 32.58
N PRO A 37 -6.31 -14.10 32.25
CA PRO A 37 -7.40 -13.42 32.93
C PRO A 37 -8.72 -14.16 32.71
N ARG A 38 -9.47 -14.39 33.79
CA ARG A 38 -10.82 -14.96 33.72
C ARG A 38 -11.78 -13.90 33.19
N GLY A 39 -12.33 -14.11 31.98
CA GLY A 39 -13.44 -13.31 31.45
C GLY A 39 -13.04 -12.07 30.64
N GLY A 40 -12.17 -12.22 29.63
CA GLY A 40 -11.92 -11.15 28.64
C GLY A 40 -11.09 -9.97 29.16
N GLY A 41 -10.32 -10.17 30.23
CA GLY A 41 -9.38 -9.15 30.71
C GLY A 41 -8.25 -8.89 29.72
N ALA A 42 -7.56 -7.76 29.91
CA ALA A 42 -6.41 -7.36 29.11
C ALA A 42 -5.34 -8.45 29.06
N LEU A 43 -4.99 -8.93 27.86
CA LEU A 43 -3.89 -9.86 27.68
C LEU A 43 -2.55 -9.10 27.59
N SER A 44 -1.49 -9.71 28.11
CA SER A 44 -0.12 -9.34 27.76
C SER A 44 0.30 -9.97 26.42
N VAL A 45 1.43 -9.55 25.84
CA VAL A 45 1.97 -10.16 24.61
C VAL A 45 2.21 -11.66 24.80
N ALA A 46 2.79 -12.06 25.94
CA ALA A 46 3.02 -13.46 26.26
C ALA A 46 1.72 -14.28 26.39
N GLN A 47 0.70 -13.69 27.02
CA GLN A 47 -0.61 -14.33 27.17
C GLN A 47 -1.34 -14.43 25.84
N ALA A 48 -1.30 -13.37 25.03
CA ALA A 48 -1.85 -13.35 23.68
C ALA A 48 -1.21 -14.43 22.80
N LEU A 49 0.12 -14.56 22.81
CA LEU A 49 0.82 -15.64 22.10
C LEU A 49 0.27 -17.02 22.50
N VAL A 50 0.13 -17.30 23.80
CA VAL A 50 -0.39 -18.59 24.27
C VAL A 50 -1.83 -18.83 23.85
N VAL A 51 -2.69 -17.81 23.94
CA VAL A 51 -4.09 -17.91 23.49
C VAL A 51 -4.14 -18.17 21.99
N GLY A 52 -3.37 -17.43 21.20
CA GLY A 52 -3.25 -17.63 19.76
C GLY A 52 -2.77 -19.02 19.38
N SER A 53 -1.65 -19.49 19.96
CA SER A 53 -1.15 -20.84 19.75
C SER A 53 -2.21 -21.90 20.07
N ALA A 54 -2.95 -21.73 21.17
CA ALA A 54 -4.01 -22.65 21.56
C ALA A 54 -5.19 -22.64 20.58
N LEU A 55 -5.56 -21.45 20.07
CA LEU A 55 -6.61 -21.30 19.05
C LEU A 55 -6.21 -21.98 17.74
N VAL A 56 -4.97 -21.81 17.30
CA VAL A 56 -4.46 -22.48 16.09
C VAL A 56 -4.46 -24.00 16.29
N ALA A 57 -3.93 -24.49 17.39
CA ALA A 57 -3.89 -25.92 17.68
C ALA A 57 -5.30 -26.55 17.77
N ALA A 58 -6.30 -25.81 18.27
CA ALA A 58 -7.67 -26.27 18.37
C ALA A 58 -8.41 -26.35 17.02
N ASN A 59 -8.04 -25.49 16.06
CA ASN A 59 -8.66 -25.43 14.74
C ASN A 59 -7.93 -26.29 13.69
N ASN A 60 -6.61 -26.53 13.82
CA ASN A 60 -5.81 -27.33 12.89
C ASN A 60 -6.41 -28.73 12.51
N PRO A 61 -7.02 -29.52 13.42
CA PRO A 61 -7.59 -30.82 13.06
C PRO A 61 -8.96 -30.76 12.35
N ARG A 62 -9.49 -29.57 12.05
CA ARG A 62 -10.81 -29.41 11.42
C ARG A 62 -10.66 -28.86 10.00
N ASP A 63 -11.45 -29.38 9.07
CA ASP A 63 -11.56 -28.87 7.70
C ASP A 63 -12.13 -27.42 7.61
N ASP A 64 -12.54 -26.84 8.75
CA ASP A 64 -13.09 -25.48 8.86
C ASP A 64 -12.05 -24.42 9.29
N ALA A 65 -10.79 -24.81 9.54
CA ALA A 65 -9.72 -23.84 9.76
C ALA A 65 -9.41 -23.08 8.47
N PRO A 66 -9.18 -21.77 8.53
CA PRO A 66 -8.78 -21.00 7.36
C PRO A 66 -7.51 -21.59 6.74
N GLU A 67 -7.47 -21.68 5.41
CA GLU A 67 -6.37 -22.32 4.67
C GLU A 67 -5.01 -21.71 5.00
N TRP A 68 -4.98 -20.39 5.11
CA TRP A 68 -3.79 -19.63 5.50
C TRP A 68 -3.20 -19.99 6.87
N PHE A 69 -4.03 -20.44 7.82
CA PHE A 69 -3.52 -20.95 9.10
C PHE A 69 -2.80 -22.30 8.98
N ARG A 70 -3.02 -23.05 7.90
CA ARG A 70 -2.37 -24.35 7.62
C ARG A 70 -1.07 -24.16 6.84
N ASP A 71 -1.02 -23.17 5.95
CA ASP A 71 0.07 -23.00 4.99
C ASP A 71 1.27 -22.21 5.54
N GLY A 72 1.08 -21.48 6.65
CA GLY A 72 2.16 -20.85 7.39
C GLY A 72 1.64 -19.70 8.22
N TRP A 73 2.07 -19.62 9.48
CA TRP A 73 1.77 -18.48 10.36
C TRP A 73 3.08 -17.95 10.92
N ASP A 74 3.13 -16.64 11.17
CA ASP A 74 4.19 -16.01 11.92
C ASP A 74 3.80 -15.85 13.40
N VAL A 75 4.78 -15.56 14.26
CA VAL A 75 4.53 -15.42 15.71
C VAL A 75 3.60 -14.24 16.03
N MET A 76 3.59 -13.19 15.20
CA MET A 76 2.73 -12.02 15.37
C MET A 76 1.29 -12.33 14.96
N ASP A 77 1.06 -13.24 14.01
CA ASP A 77 -0.26 -13.79 13.71
C ASP A 77 -0.86 -14.45 14.94
N LEU A 78 -0.06 -15.24 15.66
CA LEU A 78 -0.51 -15.87 16.90
C LEU A 78 -0.85 -14.82 17.96
N VAL A 79 -0.03 -13.79 18.12
CA VAL A 79 -0.33 -12.72 19.10
C VAL A 79 -1.60 -11.97 18.70
N ALA A 80 -1.77 -11.59 17.44
CA ALA A 80 -2.95 -10.90 16.92
C ALA A 80 -4.22 -11.75 17.08
N ALA A 81 -4.15 -13.03 16.71
CA ALA A 81 -5.24 -14.00 16.86
C ALA A 81 -5.64 -14.20 18.33
N GLY A 82 -4.66 -14.27 19.23
CA GLY A 82 -4.94 -14.39 20.67
C GLY A 82 -5.59 -13.15 21.26
N MET A 83 -5.31 -11.97 20.69
CA MET A 83 -5.88 -10.70 21.12
C MET A 83 -7.24 -10.40 20.52
N HIS A 84 -7.52 -10.88 19.31
CA HIS A 84 -8.78 -10.66 18.61
C HIS A 84 -9.30 -11.95 17.97
N PRO A 85 -9.75 -12.94 18.77
CA PRO A 85 -10.14 -14.27 18.26
C PRO A 85 -11.26 -14.25 17.22
N SER A 86 -12.10 -13.21 17.21
CA SER A 86 -13.15 -13.03 16.21
C SER A 86 -12.64 -12.67 14.81
N LEU A 87 -11.34 -12.40 14.62
CA LEU A 87 -10.74 -12.29 13.28
C LEU A 87 -10.38 -13.65 12.67
N LEU A 88 -10.34 -14.73 13.46
CA LEU A 88 -10.02 -16.07 12.96
C LEU A 88 -10.94 -16.55 11.82
N PRO A 89 -12.26 -16.28 11.83
CA PRO A 89 -13.14 -16.67 10.73
C PRO A 89 -13.06 -15.74 9.51
N CYS A 90 -12.23 -14.69 9.53
CA CYS A 90 -12.08 -13.78 8.39
C CYS A 90 -11.17 -14.37 7.30
N SER A 91 -11.21 -13.77 6.11
CA SER A 91 -10.22 -14.05 5.05
C SER A 91 -8.81 -13.72 5.54
N GLU A 92 -7.82 -14.39 4.95
CA GLU A 92 -6.39 -14.12 5.21
C GLU A 92 -6.08 -12.64 5.04
N SER A 93 -6.51 -12.06 3.91
CA SER A 93 -6.28 -10.67 3.56
C SER A 93 -6.77 -9.71 4.63
N ARG A 94 -8.00 -9.94 5.12
CA ARG A 94 -8.58 -9.12 6.19
C ARG A 94 -7.82 -9.28 7.49
N PHE A 95 -7.41 -10.50 7.83
CA PHE A 95 -6.62 -10.73 9.04
C PHE A 95 -5.25 -10.04 8.96
N CYS A 96 -4.53 -10.22 7.85
CA CYS A 96 -3.22 -9.61 7.62
C CYS A 96 -3.30 -8.08 7.59
N ALA A 97 -4.31 -7.50 6.94
CA ALA A 97 -4.52 -6.05 6.95
C ALA A 97 -4.68 -5.53 8.37
N VAL A 98 -5.59 -6.13 9.16
CA VAL A 98 -5.81 -5.73 10.56
C VAL A 98 -4.54 -5.90 11.40
N ARG A 99 -3.83 -7.01 11.23
CA ARG A 99 -2.56 -7.28 11.90
C ARG A 99 -1.53 -6.20 11.54
N ASP A 100 -1.36 -5.88 10.28
CA ASP A 100 -0.34 -4.95 9.80
C ASP A 100 -0.64 -3.52 10.26
N THR A 101 -1.89 -3.08 10.19
CA THR A 101 -2.35 -1.81 10.79
C THR A 101 -2.03 -1.77 12.28
N TRP A 102 -2.33 -2.85 13.00
CA TRP A 102 -2.05 -2.95 14.43
C TRP A 102 -0.55 -2.91 14.74
N LEU A 103 0.27 -3.59 13.94
CA LEU A 103 1.73 -3.57 14.08
C LEU A 103 2.32 -2.19 13.81
N ASP A 104 1.84 -1.48 12.79
CA ASP A 104 2.28 -0.11 12.49
C ASP A 104 1.93 0.86 13.62
N HIS A 105 0.72 0.75 14.17
CA HIS A 105 0.34 1.54 15.33
C HIS A 105 1.21 1.21 16.55
N LEU A 106 1.45 -0.08 16.80
CA LEU A 106 2.31 -0.54 17.89
C LEU A 106 3.75 -0.02 17.78
N ARG A 107 4.32 0.02 16.57
CA ARG A 107 5.71 0.47 16.33
C ARG A 107 5.97 1.91 16.76
N ALA A 108 4.95 2.76 16.70
CA ALA A 108 5.03 4.16 17.13
C ALA A 108 5.02 4.32 18.66
N GLU A 109 4.66 3.26 19.40
CA GLU A 109 4.42 3.33 20.84
C GLU A 109 5.62 2.79 21.65
N PRO A 110 5.87 3.31 22.86
CA PRO A 110 6.90 2.77 23.75
C PRO A 110 6.73 1.28 24.07
N PHE A 111 5.50 0.76 23.93
CA PHE A 111 5.18 -0.65 24.12
C PHE A 111 5.87 -1.56 23.10
N TRP A 112 6.26 -1.03 21.93
CA TRP A 112 6.98 -1.78 20.90
C TRP A 112 8.24 -2.50 21.44
N GLY A 113 8.90 -1.90 22.44
CA GLY A 113 10.06 -2.53 23.09
C GLY A 113 9.77 -3.90 23.73
N ALA A 114 8.53 -4.18 24.12
CA ALA A 114 8.12 -5.52 24.58
C ALA A 114 8.04 -6.51 23.41
N VAL A 115 7.49 -6.08 22.27
CA VAL A 115 7.38 -6.90 21.06
C VAL A 115 8.77 -7.20 20.50
N THR A 116 9.66 -6.20 20.39
CA THR A 116 11.04 -6.43 19.94
C THR A 116 11.78 -7.38 20.87
N GLY A 117 11.64 -7.24 22.19
CA GLY A 117 12.26 -8.16 23.16
C GLY A 117 11.74 -9.60 23.05
N MET A 118 10.45 -9.77 22.72
CA MET A 118 9.90 -11.10 22.39
C MET A 118 10.54 -11.66 21.11
N LEU A 119 10.61 -10.88 20.03
CA LEU A 119 11.18 -11.31 18.75
C LEU A 119 12.69 -11.65 18.87
N GLU A 120 13.45 -10.88 19.64
CA GLU A 120 14.85 -11.20 19.97
C GLU A 120 14.97 -12.53 20.70
N THR A 121 14.07 -12.78 21.67
CA THR A 121 14.02 -14.06 22.40
C THR A 121 13.67 -15.22 21.47
N LEU A 122 12.73 -15.01 20.54
CA LEU A 122 12.34 -16.01 19.55
C LEU A 122 13.51 -16.40 18.64
N LEU A 123 14.22 -15.42 18.09
CA LEU A 123 15.37 -15.65 17.22
C LEU A 123 16.49 -16.39 17.96
N GLN A 124 16.74 -16.02 19.22
CA GLN A 124 17.73 -16.72 20.05
C GLN A 124 17.34 -18.18 20.30
N LEU A 125 16.07 -18.46 20.64
CA LEU A 125 15.59 -19.81 20.88
C LEU A 125 15.61 -20.68 19.62
N SER A 126 15.19 -20.12 18.47
CA SER A 126 15.29 -20.77 17.16
C SER A 126 16.74 -21.17 16.86
N HIS A 127 17.69 -20.26 17.08
CA HIS A 127 19.11 -20.52 16.91
C HIS A 127 19.63 -21.62 17.85
N ASP A 128 19.33 -21.52 19.14
CA ASP A 128 19.80 -22.47 20.17
C ASP A 128 19.23 -23.88 19.95
N MET A 129 18.02 -23.99 19.39
CA MET A 129 17.34 -25.25 19.12
C MET A 129 17.63 -25.81 17.72
N GLY A 130 18.25 -25.02 16.83
CA GLY A 130 18.50 -25.40 15.44
C GLY A 130 17.22 -25.66 14.64
N LYS A 131 16.14 -24.95 14.96
CA LYS A 131 14.79 -25.12 14.42
C LYS A 131 14.26 -23.79 13.89
N PRO A 132 13.37 -23.77 12.88
CA PRO A 132 12.81 -22.52 12.37
C PRO A 132 11.90 -21.85 13.42
N VAL A 133 11.66 -20.55 13.26
CA VAL A 133 10.97 -19.71 14.27
C VAL A 133 9.49 -20.07 14.47
N ASP A 134 8.90 -20.71 13.47
CA ASP A 134 7.52 -21.22 13.43
C ASP A 134 7.42 -22.68 13.90
N ASP A 135 8.53 -23.34 14.24
CA ASP A 135 8.49 -24.69 14.79
C ASP A 135 7.72 -24.70 16.14
N PRO A 136 6.75 -25.60 16.32
CA PRO A 136 5.93 -25.64 17.54
C PRO A 136 6.74 -25.74 18.84
N ASP A 137 7.89 -26.42 18.84
CA ASP A 137 8.74 -26.53 20.02
C ASP A 137 9.40 -25.19 20.35
N VAL A 138 9.78 -24.41 19.33
CA VAL A 138 10.36 -23.08 19.48
C VAL A 138 9.33 -22.10 20.02
N VAL A 139 8.10 -22.12 19.51
CA VAL A 139 7.01 -21.27 20.02
C VAL A 139 6.62 -21.63 21.45
N MET A 140 6.57 -22.93 21.78
CA MET A 140 6.36 -23.39 23.15
C MET A 140 7.50 -22.97 24.10
N ALA A 141 8.74 -22.98 23.62
CA ALA A 141 9.89 -22.49 24.38
C ALA A 141 9.81 -20.98 24.59
N LEU A 142 9.39 -20.23 23.56
CA LEU A 142 9.17 -18.78 23.63
C LEU A 142 8.12 -18.46 24.71
N ALA A 143 6.94 -19.06 24.63
CA ALA A 143 5.87 -18.85 25.62
C ALA A 143 6.37 -19.10 27.05
N ALA A 144 7.13 -20.17 27.28
CA ALA A 144 7.70 -20.47 28.59
C ALA A 144 8.77 -19.45 29.03
N ALA A 145 9.56 -18.91 28.11
CA ALA A 145 10.60 -17.92 28.38
C ALA A 145 10.00 -16.54 28.71
N LEU A 146 8.91 -16.15 28.04
CA LEU A 146 8.29 -14.83 28.23
C LEU A 146 7.70 -14.60 29.63
N VAL A 147 7.41 -15.66 30.39
CA VAL A 147 6.99 -15.58 31.80
C VAL A 147 8.01 -14.81 32.65
N ASP A 148 9.30 -14.93 32.32
CA ASP A 148 10.39 -14.29 33.03
C ASP A 148 10.75 -12.90 32.46
N VAL A 149 10.04 -12.42 31.43
CA VAL A 149 10.28 -11.14 30.75
C VAL A 149 9.18 -10.14 31.15
N PRO A 150 9.43 -9.24 32.14
CA PRO A 150 8.36 -8.40 32.71
C PRO A 150 7.67 -7.49 31.69
N SER A 151 8.39 -7.02 30.67
CA SER A 151 7.82 -6.19 29.60
C SER A 151 6.78 -6.95 28.77
N CYS A 152 6.98 -8.26 28.54
CA CYS A 152 6.07 -9.12 27.78
C CYS A 152 4.87 -9.61 28.61
N MET A 153 4.97 -9.49 29.94
CA MET A 153 3.90 -9.79 30.90
C MET A 153 3.06 -8.56 31.26
N GLN A 154 3.43 -7.37 30.78
CA GLN A 154 2.62 -6.17 30.94
C GLN A 154 1.37 -6.28 30.03
N ALA A 155 0.20 -6.00 30.60
CA ALA A 155 -1.04 -5.97 29.85
C ALA A 155 -0.99 -4.92 28.73
N ILE A 156 -1.48 -5.29 27.56
CA ILE A 156 -1.55 -4.40 26.39
C ILE A 156 -2.60 -3.32 26.67
N PRO A 157 -2.23 -2.02 26.61
CA PRO A 157 -3.18 -0.92 26.79
C PRO A 157 -4.37 -1.06 25.84
N GLY A 158 -5.58 -0.72 26.30
CA GLY A 158 -6.80 -0.85 25.49
C GLY A 158 -6.68 -0.24 24.10
N ARG A 159 -6.17 1.00 24.01
CA ARG A 159 -5.92 1.72 22.75
C ARG A 159 -4.99 1.01 21.75
N LEU A 160 -4.19 0.04 22.21
CA LEU A 160 -3.23 -0.71 21.39
C LEU A 160 -3.75 -2.12 21.05
N ARG A 161 -5.03 -2.40 21.29
CA ARG A 161 -5.64 -3.67 20.93
C ARG A 161 -6.22 -3.60 19.51
N PRO A 162 -6.13 -4.67 18.72
CA PRO A 162 -6.66 -4.74 17.37
C PRO A 162 -8.14 -4.37 17.33
N GLU A 163 -8.93 -4.79 18.32
CA GLU A 163 -10.38 -4.56 18.41
C GLU A 163 -10.75 -3.06 18.34
N GLU A 164 -9.99 -2.22 19.05
CA GLU A 164 -10.20 -0.76 19.08
C GLU A 164 -9.74 -0.09 17.79
N LEU A 165 -8.78 -0.67 17.07
CA LEU A 165 -8.31 -0.17 15.77
C LEU A 165 -9.26 -0.57 14.64
N THR A 166 -9.95 -1.70 14.76
CA THR A 166 -10.91 -2.22 13.77
C THR A 166 -12.36 -1.76 13.96
N ALA A 167 -12.64 -0.97 15.01
CA ALA A 167 -13.99 -0.43 15.23
C ALA A 167 -14.41 0.62 14.17
N VAL A 168 -13.46 1.07 13.35
CA VAL A 168 -13.74 1.84 12.13
C VAL A 168 -14.30 0.87 11.08
N ARG A 169 -15.59 1.00 10.76
CA ARG A 169 -16.22 0.22 9.69
C ARG A 169 -15.52 0.55 8.36
N PRO A 170 -15.18 -0.45 7.53
CA PRO A 170 -14.91 -0.17 6.13
C PRO A 170 -16.22 0.35 5.53
N SER A 171 -16.26 1.63 5.17
CA SER A 171 -17.32 2.12 4.28
C SER A 171 -17.09 1.51 2.91
N SER A 172 -18.17 1.07 2.27
CA SER A 172 -18.19 0.54 0.91
C SER A 172 -17.24 1.29 -0.02
N ASP A 173 -16.19 0.60 -0.49
CA ASP A 173 -15.21 1.16 -1.39
C ASP A 173 -15.85 1.49 -2.73
N GLY A 174 -15.59 2.70 -3.22
CA GLY A 174 -16.09 3.22 -4.47
C GLY A 174 -14.95 3.75 -5.34
N VAL A 175 -15.17 3.85 -6.66
CA VAL A 175 -14.14 4.17 -7.67
C VAL A 175 -13.40 5.48 -7.37
N GLY A 176 -14.05 6.46 -6.73
CA GLY A 176 -13.44 7.74 -6.37
C GLY A 176 -12.32 7.58 -5.35
N ARG A 177 -12.47 6.65 -4.40
CA ARG A 177 -11.39 6.28 -3.47
C ARG A 177 -10.26 5.58 -4.21
N ALA A 178 -10.58 4.74 -5.20
CA ALA A 178 -9.62 4.11 -6.08
C ALA A 178 -8.74 5.15 -6.81
N VAL A 179 -9.35 6.22 -7.31
CA VAL A 179 -8.63 7.29 -8.04
C VAL A 179 -7.70 8.04 -7.11
N VAL A 180 -8.17 8.37 -5.91
CA VAL A 180 -7.34 9.01 -4.89
C VAL A 180 -6.20 8.06 -4.50
N ARG A 181 -6.49 6.78 -4.23
CA ARG A 181 -5.52 5.73 -3.94
C ARG A 181 -4.46 5.64 -5.05
N GLU A 182 -4.88 5.49 -6.28
CA GLU A 182 -3.99 5.37 -7.44
C GLU A 182 -3.14 6.63 -7.66
N ALA A 183 -3.74 7.82 -7.56
CA ALA A 183 -3.00 9.08 -7.66
C ALA A 183 -1.93 9.23 -6.57
N LEU A 184 -2.18 8.64 -5.40
CA LEU A 184 -1.29 8.66 -4.25
C LEU A 184 -0.23 7.53 -4.30
N SER A 185 -0.56 6.35 -4.85
CA SER A 185 0.31 5.17 -4.94
C SER A 185 1.29 5.20 -6.11
N LEU A 186 1.01 6.00 -7.14
CA LEU A 186 1.83 6.15 -8.34
C LEU A 186 3.27 6.66 -8.07
N ARG A 187 3.63 6.98 -6.82
CA ARG A 187 4.96 7.52 -6.46
C ARG A 187 5.43 7.09 -5.06
N PRO A 188 6.74 6.83 -4.84
CA PRO A 188 7.26 6.28 -3.59
C PRO A 188 7.38 7.31 -2.43
N GLY A 189 6.93 6.95 -1.20
CA GLY A 189 7.22 7.70 0.05
C GLY A 189 6.37 7.38 1.31
N ILE A 190 6.28 8.37 2.23
CA ILE A 190 5.46 8.50 3.47
C ILE A 190 4.22 7.60 3.52
N ARG A 191 4.01 6.85 4.59
CA ARG A 191 2.86 5.93 4.68
C ARG A 191 1.59 6.58 5.26
N VAL A 192 0.42 6.32 4.68
CA VAL A 192 -0.90 6.73 5.18
C VAL A 192 -1.82 5.53 5.31
N LEU A 193 -2.59 5.51 6.40
CA LEU A 193 -3.61 4.50 6.69
C LEU A 193 -4.95 4.98 6.11
N THR A 194 -5.49 4.24 5.16
CA THR A 194 -6.84 4.46 4.62
C THR A 194 -7.88 3.89 5.59
N ASP A 195 -9.15 4.24 5.39
CA ASP A 195 -10.23 3.90 6.32
C ASP A 195 -10.72 2.45 6.22
N ASP A 196 -10.37 1.75 5.14
CA ASP A 196 -10.41 0.30 5.00
C ASP A 196 -9.22 -0.41 5.68
N GLY A 197 -8.27 0.34 6.24
CA GLY A 197 -7.13 -0.18 6.99
C GLY A 197 -5.89 -0.45 6.16
N GLU A 198 -5.87 -0.11 4.87
CA GLU A 198 -4.67 -0.28 4.05
C GLU A 198 -3.60 0.77 4.34
N VAL A 199 -2.34 0.35 4.30
CA VAL A 199 -1.20 1.24 4.44
C VAL A 199 -0.63 1.55 3.07
N MET A 200 -0.84 2.77 2.62
CA MET A 200 -0.39 3.25 1.33
C MET A 200 0.92 4.03 1.45
N GLY A 201 1.86 3.82 0.55
CA GLY A 201 2.96 4.76 0.35
C GLY A 201 2.46 6.01 -0.38
N LEU A 202 2.86 7.18 0.12
CA LEU A 202 2.64 8.50 -0.44
C LEU A 202 3.99 9.16 -0.65
N ASP A 203 4.31 9.63 -1.84
CA ASP A 203 5.46 10.51 -1.95
C ASP A 203 5.26 11.83 -1.17
N ASP A 204 6.34 12.61 -1.01
CA ASP A 204 6.31 13.90 -0.30
C ASP A 204 5.28 14.87 -0.90
N ARG A 205 4.90 14.66 -2.17
CA ARG A 205 3.97 15.48 -2.92
C ARG A 205 2.52 15.12 -2.63
N ALA A 206 2.16 13.85 -2.74
CA ALA A 206 0.91 13.26 -2.30
C ALA A 206 0.62 13.62 -0.84
N ALA A 207 1.64 13.50 0.01
CA ALA A 207 1.57 13.93 1.40
C ALA A 207 1.34 15.45 1.54
N SER A 208 2.01 16.29 0.73
CA SER A 208 1.78 17.75 0.75
C SER A 208 0.39 18.12 0.26
N ARG A 209 -0.12 17.47 -0.78
CA ARG A 209 -1.47 17.72 -1.30
C ARG A 209 -2.54 17.28 -0.31
N LEU A 210 -2.37 16.14 0.35
CA LEU A 210 -3.26 15.72 1.43
C LEU A 210 -3.20 16.67 2.63
N ARG A 211 -2.03 17.24 2.95
CA ARG A 211 -1.93 18.32 3.95
C ARG A 211 -2.70 19.57 3.52
N GLU A 212 -2.57 20.01 2.27
CA GLU A 212 -3.33 21.16 1.75
C GLU A 212 -4.85 20.92 1.83
N LEU A 213 -5.32 19.73 1.46
CA LEU A 213 -6.72 19.36 1.56
C LEU A 213 -7.18 19.29 3.02
N ALA A 214 -6.37 18.70 3.90
CA ALA A 214 -6.63 18.65 5.34
C ALA A 214 -6.67 20.05 5.98
N GLU A 215 -5.80 20.96 5.55
CA GLU A 215 -5.77 22.37 5.98
C GLU A 215 -7.01 23.12 5.48
N GLY A 216 -7.38 22.96 4.21
CA GLY A 216 -8.61 23.54 3.66
C GLY A 216 -9.85 23.05 4.39
N ARG A 217 -9.92 21.76 4.72
CA ARG A 217 -11.00 21.19 5.52
C ARG A 217 -11.00 21.73 6.95
N ALA A 218 -9.84 21.83 7.58
CA ALA A 218 -9.70 22.42 8.92
C ALA A 218 -10.15 23.89 8.94
N GLU A 219 -9.85 24.66 7.90
CA GLU A 219 -10.31 26.05 7.75
C GLU A 219 -11.83 26.12 7.62
N MET A 220 -12.44 25.25 6.80
CA MET A 220 -13.91 25.15 6.68
C MET A 220 -14.59 24.79 8.01
N LEU A 221 -13.99 23.90 8.80
CA LEU A 221 -14.50 23.49 10.12
C LEU A 221 -14.19 24.52 11.22
N GLY A 222 -13.32 25.49 10.95
CA GLY A 222 -12.84 26.46 11.93
C GLY A 222 -11.97 25.84 13.05
N ARG A 223 -11.44 24.63 12.84
CA ARG A 223 -10.57 23.93 13.79
C ARG A 223 -9.69 22.89 13.07
N PRO A 224 -8.53 22.52 13.65
CA PRO A 224 -7.74 21.38 13.15
C PRO A 224 -8.57 20.09 13.10
N LEU A 225 -8.24 19.23 12.13
CA LEU A 225 -8.79 17.88 12.05
C LEU A 225 -8.31 17.02 13.22
N GLU A 226 -9.23 16.30 13.84
CA GLU A 226 -8.95 15.28 14.85
C GLU A 226 -8.60 13.94 14.18
N GLN A 227 -7.97 13.05 14.94
CA GLN A 227 -7.59 11.73 14.43
C GLN A 227 -8.85 10.93 14.04
N GLY A 228 -8.85 10.38 12.83
CA GLY A 228 -9.97 9.60 12.29
C GLY A 228 -11.03 10.45 11.57
N GLU A 229 -10.89 11.78 11.56
CA GLU A 229 -11.73 12.63 10.72
C GLU A 229 -11.31 12.52 9.25
N GLN A 230 -12.31 12.50 8.37
CA GLN A 230 -12.09 12.40 6.94
C GLN A 230 -11.51 13.72 6.40
N ILE A 231 -10.49 13.60 5.55
CA ILE A 231 -9.90 14.74 4.83
C ILE A 231 -10.86 15.23 3.75
N PHE A 232 -11.49 14.28 3.06
CA PHE A 232 -12.51 14.54 2.05
C PHE A 232 -13.89 14.64 2.70
N ASP A 233 -14.73 15.52 2.19
CA ASP A 233 -16.13 15.55 2.60
C ASP A 233 -17.00 14.53 1.85
N GLU A 234 -18.24 14.37 2.31
CA GLU A 234 -19.21 13.43 1.73
C GLU A 234 -19.59 13.77 0.27
N GLU A 235 -19.33 15.00 -0.20
CA GLU A 235 -19.62 15.43 -1.57
C GLU A 235 -18.42 15.27 -2.51
N GLU A 236 -17.19 15.34 -1.99
CA GLU A 236 -15.96 15.24 -2.76
C GLU A 236 -15.71 13.84 -3.31
N LEU A 237 -15.94 12.80 -2.51
CA LEU A 237 -15.76 11.41 -2.94
C LEU A 237 -16.67 11.05 -4.14
N PRO A 238 -17.98 11.35 -4.12
CA PRO A 238 -18.84 11.19 -5.29
C PRO A 238 -18.39 12.00 -6.52
N ARG A 239 -17.76 13.17 -6.33
CA ARG A 239 -17.21 13.93 -7.46
C ARG A 239 -16.00 13.23 -8.07
N PHE A 240 -15.13 12.64 -7.25
CA PHE A 240 -14.03 11.80 -7.75
C PHE A 240 -14.55 10.54 -8.45
N GLU A 241 -15.61 9.92 -7.95
CA GLU A 241 -16.29 8.80 -8.64
C GLU A 241 -16.80 9.21 -10.02
N ALA A 242 -17.57 10.30 -10.08
CA ALA A 242 -18.12 10.80 -11.34
C ALA A 242 -16.99 11.16 -12.34
N PHE A 243 -15.92 11.78 -11.86
CA PHE A 243 -14.74 12.08 -12.67
C PHE A 243 -14.04 10.82 -13.20
N ALA A 244 -13.92 9.78 -12.37
CA ALA A 244 -13.33 8.51 -12.77
C ALA A 244 -14.18 7.80 -13.83
N GLU A 245 -15.49 7.75 -13.63
CA GLU A 245 -16.43 7.20 -14.61
C GLU A 245 -16.36 7.97 -15.93
N GLU A 246 -16.37 9.31 -15.89
CA GLU A 246 -16.23 10.16 -17.08
C GLU A 246 -14.91 9.89 -17.81
N LEU A 247 -13.79 9.75 -17.08
CA LEU A 247 -12.50 9.42 -17.69
C LEU A 247 -12.51 8.05 -18.35
N MET A 248 -12.98 7.02 -17.66
CA MET A 248 -13.03 5.66 -18.21
C MET A 248 -13.92 5.59 -19.46
N GLU A 249 -15.00 6.38 -19.50
CA GLU A 249 -15.85 6.55 -20.68
C GLU A 249 -15.15 7.31 -21.81
N ALA A 250 -14.48 8.42 -21.50
CA ALA A 250 -13.77 9.24 -22.48
C ALA A 250 -12.61 8.49 -23.16
N PHE A 251 -12.00 7.53 -22.47
CA PHE A 251 -10.98 6.63 -23.03
C PHE A 251 -11.56 5.32 -23.60
N GLU A 252 -12.89 5.20 -23.66
CA GLU A 252 -13.59 4.05 -24.22
C GLU A 252 -13.11 2.71 -23.63
N LEU A 253 -12.89 2.67 -22.31
CA LEU A 253 -12.56 1.42 -21.62
C LEU A 253 -13.71 0.43 -21.77
N SER A 254 -13.35 -0.83 -21.98
CA SER A 254 -14.30 -1.92 -22.12
C SER A 254 -15.29 -1.95 -20.93
N PRO A 255 -16.55 -2.38 -21.15
CA PRO A 255 -17.50 -2.50 -20.04
C PRO A 255 -16.99 -3.43 -18.93
N ALA A 256 -16.18 -4.44 -19.27
CA ALA A 256 -15.58 -5.37 -18.32
C ALA A 256 -14.60 -4.66 -17.36
N VAL A 257 -13.69 -3.84 -17.89
CA VAL A 257 -12.75 -3.05 -17.06
C VAL A 257 -13.49 -2.06 -16.17
N ARG A 258 -14.47 -1.34 -16.73
CA ARG A 258 -15.28 -0.39 -15.95
C ARG A 258 -16.08 -1.06 -14.83
N HIS A 259 -16.68 -2.21 -15.12
CA HIS A 259 -17.40 -3.01 -14.12
C HIS A 259 -16.45 -3.48 -13.02
N THR A 260 -15.30 -4.03 -13.39
CA THR A 260 -14.29 -4.54 -12.45
C THR A 260 -13.85 -3.44 -11.51
N SER A 261 -13.46 -2.28 -12.03
CA SER A 261 -13.09 -1.12 -11.20
C SER A 261 -14.20 -0.65 -10.26
N LYS A 262 -15.46 -0.74 -10.71
CA LYS A 262 -16.62 -0.39 -9.88
C LYS A 262 -16.87 -1.37 -8.75
N VAL A 263 -16.69 -2.67 -9.01
CA VAL A 263 -16.92 -3.72 -8.01
C VAL A 263 -15.79 -3.77 -6.99
N THR A 264 -14.54 -3.71 -7.45
CA THR A 264 -13.36 -3.84 -6.58
C THR A 264 -12.97 -2.52 -5.92
N GLY A 265 -13.43 -1.39 -6.44
CA GLY A 265 -12.94 -0.08 -5.98
C GLY A 265 -11.45 0.14 -6.28
N PHE A 266 -10.91 -0.52 -7.32
CA PHE A 266 -9.54 -0.34 -7.79
C PHE A 266 -9.52 0.35 -9.16
N MET A 267 -8.54 1.24 -9.38
CA MET A 267 -8.28 1.75 -10.72
C MET A 267 -7.79 0.59 -11.60
N PRO A 268 -8.11 0.60 -12.90
CA PRO A 268 -7.59 -0.40 -13.81
C PRO A 268 -6.05 -0.43 -13.74
N PRO A 269 -5.43 -1.60 -13.50
CA PRO A 269 -3.99 -1.69 -13.37
C PRO A 269 -3.27 -1.31 -14.67
N GLY A 270 -2.06 -0.76 -14.53
CA GLY A 270 -1.10 -0.66 -15.63
C GLY A 270 -0.55 -2.03 -16.03
N ARG A 271 0.44 -2.08 -16.93
CA ARG A 271 1.05 -3.35 -17.35
C ARG A 271 1.82 -4.04 -16.21
N GLU A 272 2.29 -3.26 -15.24
CA GLU A 272 2.97 -3.76 -14.05
C GLU A 272 2.01 -4.36 -13.01
N GLY A 273 0.69 -4.29 -13.22
CA GLY A 273 -0.32 -4.75 -12.28
C GLY A 273 -0.58 -3.76 -11.14
N LEU A 274 -1.34 -4.21 -10.14
CA LEU A 274 -1.54 -3.50 -8.88
C LEU A 274 -0.35 -3.76 -7.93
N PRO A 275 0.03 -2.79 -7.09
CA PRO A 275 1.16 -2.95 -6.15
C PRO A 275 1.00 -4.11 -5.16
N ASN A 276 -0.24 -4.51 -4.88
CA ASN A 276 -0.56 -5.62 -4.00
C ASN A 276 -1.06 -6.81 -4.84
N GLN A 277 -0.37 -7.95 -4.76
CA GLN A 277 -0.74 -9.16 -5.49
C GLN A 277 -2.16 -9.63 -5.15
N HIS A 278 -2.61 -9.47 -3.91
CA HIS A 278 -3.96 -9.84 -3.54
C HIS A 278 -5.02 -9.01 -4.28
N HIS A 279 -4.79 -7.70 -4.42
CA HIS A 279 -5.71 -6.83 -5.17
C HIS A 279 -5.65 -7.15 -6.65
N GLN A 280 -4.47 -7.51 -7.16
CA GLN A 280 -4.33 -7.98 -8.53
C GLN A 280 -5.17 -9.24 -8.76
N ASP A 281 -5.07 -10.23 -7.88
CA ASP A 281 -5.84 -11.48 -7.98
C ASP A 281 -7.35 -11.23 -7.87
N GLU A 282 -7.79 -10.36 -6.95
CA GLU A 282 -9.20 -9.97 -6.82
C GLU A 282 -9.71 -9.27 -8.08
N TRP A 283 -8.93 -8.35 -8.64
CA TRP A 283 -9.27 -7.62 -9.85
C TRP A 283 -9.36 -8.55 -11.06
N GLU A 284 -8.38 -9.45 -11.22
CA GLU A 284 -8.38 -10.46 -12.29
C GLU A 284 -9.57 -11.41 -12.18
N GLN A 285 -9.91 -11.87 -10.97
CA GLN A 285 -11.05 -12.75 -10.75
C GLN A 285 -12.37 -12.08 -11.13
N VAL A 286 -12.60 -10.84 -10.69
CA VAL A 286 -13.83 -10.09 -11.03
C VAL A 286 -13.92 -9.83 -12.54
N LEU A 287 -12.79 -9.54 -13.19
CA LEU A 287 -12.73 -9.38 -14.64
C LEU A 287 -13.08 -10.70 -15.35
N GLU A 288 -12.48 -11.81 -14.94
CA GLU A 288 -12.72 -13.14 -15.53
C GLU A 288 -14.18 -13.55 -15.37
N ASP A 289 -14.75 -13.40 -14.17
CA ASP A 289 -16.16 -13.70 -13.88
C ASP A 289 -17.08 -12.90 -14.81
N PHE A 290 -16.82 -11.59 -14.97
CA PHE A 290 -17.60 -10.74 -15.84
C PHE A 290 -17.53 -11.17 -17.32
N LEU A 291 -16.32 -11.46 -17.82
CA LEU A 291 -16.12 -11.90 -19.20
C LEU A 291 -16.77 -13.28 -19.46
N GLN A 292 -16.74 -14.18 -18.48
CA GLN A 292 -17.41 -15.47 -18.56
C GLN A 292 -18.94 -15.33 -18.66
N GLU A 293 -19.52 -14.39 -17.91
CA GLU A 293 -20.95 -14.09 -17.94
C GLU A 293 -21.40 -13.35 -19.20
N HIS A 294 -20.49 -12.62 -19.88
CA HIS A 294 -20.78 -11.75 -21.02
C HIS A 294 -19.96 -12.12 -22.25
N SER A 295 -20.28 -13.26 -22.86
CA SER A 295 -19.53 -13.85 -23.98
C SER A 295 -19.34 -12.95 -25.21
N ASP A 296 -20.25 -12.02 -25.47
CA ASP A 296 -20.15 -11.03 -26.56
C ASP A 296 -19.08 -9.97 -26.27
N ILE A 297 -18.98 -9.54 -25.01
CA ILE A 297 -17.92 -8.63 -24.54
C ILE A 297 -16.58 -9.35 -24.53
N ALA A 298 -16.55 -10.61 -24.05
CA ALA A 298 -15.33 -11.42 -24.05
C ALA A 298 -14.75 -11.64 -25.46
N ALA A 299 -15.60 -11.83 -26.47
CA ALA A 299 -15.15 -11.96 -27.85
C ALA A 299 -14.51 -10.68 -28.43
N ALA A 300 -14.84 -9.51 -27.87
CA ALA A 300 -14.33 -8.21 -28.29
C ALA A 300 -13.23 -7.65 -27.37
N TYR A 301 -12.97 -8.30 -26.23
CA TYR A 301 -12.00 -7.85 -25.24
C TYR A 301 -10.57 -8.13 -25.71
N ASP A 302 -9.75 -7.08 -25.79
CA ASP A 302 -8.33 -7.15 -26.12
C ASP A 302 -7.50 -6.55 -24.97
N PRO A 303 -6.82 -7.39 -24.16
CA PRO A 303 -6.05 -6.93 -23.00
C PRO A 303 -4.97 -5.89 -23.36
N GLU A 304 -4.32 -6.02 -24.51
CA GLU A 304 -3.23 -5.10 -24.91
C GLU A 304 -3.78 -3.74 -25.33
N ALA A 305 -4.92 -3.72 -26.04
CA ALA A 305 -5.60 -2.48 -26.39
C ALA A 305 -6.15 -1.77 -25.15
N GLU A 306 -6.70 -2.52 -24.18
CA GLU A 306 -7.18 -1.95 -22.91
C GLU A 306 -6.03 -1.40 -22.07
N ALA A 307 -4.90 -2.12 -21.98
CA ALA A 307 -3.71 -1.63 -21.30
C ALA A 307 -3.24 -0.29 -21.88
N GLU A 308 -3.27 -0.11 -23.20
CA GLU A 308 -2.91 1.17 -23.83
C GLU A 308 -3.87 2.30 -23.46
N LYS A 309 -5.19 2.05 -23.47
CA LYS A 309 -6.20 3.04 -23.05
C LYS A 309 -6.05 3.42 -21.57
N ILE A 310 -5.85 2.43 -20.69
CA ILE A 310 -5.65 2.65 -19.25
C ILE A 310 -4.43 3.52 -19.01
N ALA A 311 -3.36 3.24 -19.75
CA ALA A 311 -2.14 3.98 -19.61
C ALA A 311 -2.33 5.45 -20.09
N LEU A 312 -3.01 5.68 -21.22
CA LEU A 312 -3.38 7.03 -21.67
C LEU A 312 -4.23 7.79 -20.65
N MET A 313 -5.16 7.09 -20.00
CA MET A 313 -5.97 7.64 -18.92
C MET A 313 -5.10 8.05 -17.72
N ARG A 314 -4.19 7.18 -17.26
CA ARG A 314 -3.26 7.48 -16.14
C ARG A 314 -2.38 8.69 -16.48
N LEU A 315 -1.90 8.81 -17.72
CA LEU A 315 -1.17 10.00 -18.16
C LEU A 315 -2.02 11.28 -18.06
N LYS A 316 -3.29 11.24 -18.46
CA LYS A 316 -4.20 12.39 -18.33
C LYS A 316 -4.44 12.76 -16.86
N ILE A 317 -4.61 11.77 -15.98
CA ILE A 317 -4.74 12.00 -14.54
C ILE A 317 -3.50 12.72 -13.99
N VAL A 318 -2.29 12.25 -14.34
CA VAL A 318 -1.03 12.88 -13.94
C VAL A 318 -0.94 14.32 -14.48
N LEU A 319 -1.26 14.54 -15.76
CA LEU A 319 -1.27 15.86 -16.38
C LEU A 319 -2.24 16.83 -15.68
N GLN A 320 -3.44 16.36 -15.31
CA GLN A 320 -4.45 17.18 -14.65
C GLN A 320 -4.16 17.45 -13.18
N ALA A 321 -3.56 16.49 -12.46
CA ALA A 321 -3.10 16.70 -11.09
C ALA A 321 -2.01 17.78 -10.99
N ASP A 322 -1.26 17.99 -12.07
CA ASP A 322 -0.13 18.93 -12.15
C ASP A 322 -0.50 20.29 -12.75
N ALA A 323 -1.64 20.36 -13.44
CA ALA A 323 -2.05 21.54 -14.20
C ALA A 323 -2.16 22.80 -13.34
N GLY A 324 -2.38 22.68 -12.03
CA GLY A 324 -2.56 23.80 -11.11
C GLY A 324 -1.30 24.58 -10.72
N SER A 325 -0.07 24.07 -10.91
CA SER A 325 1.14 24.82 -10.52
C SER A 325 2.39 24.54 -11.38
N LEU A 326 3.16 25.60 -11.65
CA LEU A 326 4.46 25.52 -12.37
C LEU A 326 5.47 24.61 -11.66
N ALA A 327 5.45 24.58 -10.33
CA ALA A 327 6.32 23.72 -9.54
C ALA A 327 5.96 22.23 -9.68
N GLY A 328 4.68 21.88 -9.66
CA GLY A 328 4.21 20.50 -9.89
C GLY A 328 4.57 20.00 -11.28
N ARG A 329 4.39 20.84 -12.30
CA ARG A 329 4.83 20.56 -13.67
C ARG A 329 6.34 20.29 -13.76
N ALA A 330 7.17 21.09 -13.08
CA ALA A 330 8.64 20.96 -13.08
C ALA A 330 9.14 19.66 -12.46
N GLU A 331 8.51 19.22 -11.37
CA GLU A 331 8.92 18.00 -10.69
C GLU A 331 8.51 16.76 -11.48
N THR A 332 7.31 16.71 -12.06
CA THR A 332 6.88 15.56 -12.89
C THR A 332 7.79 15.32 -14.09
N ILE A 333 8.26 16.39 -14.73
CA ILE A 333 9.28 16.30 -15.79
C ILE A 333 10.59 15.71 -15.25
N ARG A 334 11.01 16.11 -14.03
CA ARG A 334 12.21 15.59 -13.38
C ARG A 334 12.07 14.12 -12.97
N ASP A 335 10.89 13.72 -12.50
CA ASP A 335 10.59 12.35 -12.09
C ASP A 335 10.59 11.43 -13.31
N LEU A 336 9.87 11.78 -14.37
CA LEU A 336 9.89 11.08 -15.66
C LEU A 336 11.31 10.91 -16.23
N ARG A 337 12.19 11.89 -15.99
CA ARG A 337 13.60 11.82 -16.41
C ARG A 337 14.45 10.90 -15.53
N LYS A 338 14.16 10.80 -14.22
CA LYS A 338 14.93 9.99 -13.26
C LYS A 338 14.50 8.54 -13.23
N ALA A 339 13.20 8.30 -13.40
CA ALA A 339 12.57 7.00 -13.49
C ALA A 339 11.50 7.12 -14.58
N PRO A 340 11.83 6.80 -15.84
CA PRO A 340 10.79 6.64 -16.84
C PRO A 340 9.95 5.47 -16.36
N ASP A 341 8.81 5.76 -15.73
CA ASP A 341 7.73 4.80 -15.57
C ASP A 341 7.53 4.19 -16.96
N GLY A 342 7.88 2.90 -17.10
CA GLY A 342 8.11 2.27 -18.39
C GLY A 342 6.88 2.39 -19.27
N ASP A 343 5.70 2.30 -18.65
CA ASP A 343 4.41 2.50 -19.30
C ASP A 343 4.22 3.97 -19.67
N LEU A 344 4.38 4.89 -18.72
CA LEU A 344 4.16 6.32 -18.94
C LEU A 344 5.06 6.89 -20.04
N ALA A 345 6.34 6.51 -20.04
CA ALA A 345 7.30 6.87 -21.07
C ALA A 345 6.89 6.30 -22.43
N GLN A 346 6.51 5.02 -22.52
CA GLN A 346 6.07 4.42 -23.78
C GLN A 346 4.81 5.08 -24.35
N ILE A 347 3.84 5.43 -23.51
CA ILE A 347 2.63 6.14 -23.95
C ILE A 347 2.97 7.52 -24.50
N ILE A 348 3.80 8.27 -23.77
CA ILE A 348 4.25 9.59 -24.19
C ILE A 348 4.87 9.47 -25.59
N ILE A 349 5.72 8.46 -25.83
CA ILE A 349 6.36 8.18 -27.12
C ILE A 349 5.34 7.81 -28.21
N ARG A 350 4.26 7.10 -27.89
CA ARG A 350 3.19 6.73 -28.84
C ARG A 350 2.24 7.89 -29.15
N MET A 351 2.01 8.79 -28.20
CA MET A 351 1.14 9.96 -28.38
C MET A 351 1.81 11.08 -29.18
N VAL A 352 3.11 11.30 -29.00
CA VAL A 352 3.78 12.44 -29.65
C VAL A 352 3.65 12.40 -31.18
N PRO A 353 3.71 11.26 -31.89
CA PRO A 353 3.43 11.21 -33.32
C PRO A 353 2.07 11.83 -33.72
N MET A 354 1.01 11.54 -32.97
CA MET A 354 -0.32 12.10 -33.21
C MET A 354 -0.33 13.61 -32.98
N VAL A 355 0.22 14.04 -31.85
CA VAL A 355 0.31 15.46 -31.48
C VAL A 355 1.15 16.23 -32.51
N LEU A 356 2.30 15.66 -32.91
CA LEU A 356 3.21 16.19 -33.92
C LEU A 356 2.54 16.32 -35.30
N THR A 357 1.70 15.36 -35.67
CA THR A 357 0.92 15.42 -36.91
C THR A 357 -0.15 16.51 -36.85
N ALA A 358 -0.85 16.64 -35.72
CA ALA A 358 -1.95 17.59 -35.55
C ALA A 358 -1.48 19.06 -35.56
N PHE A 359 -0.40 19.36 -34.84
CA PHE A 359 0.04 20.75 -34.62
C PHE A 359 1.29 21.13 -35.42
N GLY A 360 2.06 20.14 -35.86
CA GLY A 360 3.35 20.35 -36.52
C GLY A 360 4.48 20.66 -35.53
N ARG A 361 5.72 20.28 -35.90
CA ARG A 361 6.92 20.40 -35.05
C ARG A 361 7.17 21.81 -34.52
N ARG A 362 6.98 22.83 -35.37
CA ARG A 362 7.28 24.22 -35.00
C ARG A 362 6.31 24.73 -33.95
N THR A 363 5.01 24.55 -34.17
CA THR A 363 3.94 24.97 -33.24
C THR A 363 4.11 24.33 -31.88
N LEU A 364 4.37 23.02 -31.83
CA LEU A 364 4.60 22.31 -30.57
C LEU A 364 5.89 22.74 -29.89
N SER A 365 6.96 22.95 -30.66
CA SER A 365 8.21 23.43 -30.09
C SER A 365 8.04 24.82 -29.46
N ASP A 366 7.27 25.71 -30.10
CA ASP A 366 7.03 27.06 -29.60
C ASP A 366 6.11 27.03 -28.36
N ALA A 367 5.06 26.21 -28.36
CA ALA A 367 4.16 26.05 -27.20
C ALA A 367 4.87 25.37 -26.01
N ALA A 368 5.63 24.31 -26.25
CA ALA A 368 6.42 23.65 -25.23
C ALA A 368 7.55 24.55 -24.70
N ALA A 369 8.08 25.47 -25.51
CA ALA A 369 9.05 26.48 -25.06
C ALA A 369 8.46 27.43 -24.03
N GLU A 370 7.20 27.81 -24.22
CA GLU A 370 6.46 28.65 -23.29
C GLU A 370 6.15 27.88 -22.01
N TRP A 371 5.74 26.63 -22.14
CA TRP A 371 5.44 25.73 -21.03
C TRP A 371 6.68 25.39 -20.18
N ALA A 372 7.85 25.20 -20.82
CA ALA A 372 9.12 24.96 -20.15
C ALA A 372 9.74 26.23 -19.52
N ARG A 373 9.23 27.43 -19.84
CA ARG A 373 9.81 28.69 -19.38
C ARG A 373 9.52 28.90 -17.90
N GLY A 374 10.59 28.92 -17.09
CA GLY A 374 10.48 29.12 -15.63
C GLY A 374 10.28 27.82 -14.84
N VAL A 375 10.45 26.68 -15.49
CA VAL A 375 10.32 25.34 -14.89
C VAL A 375 11.73 24.79 -14.66
N ASP A 376 12.19 24.75 -13.42
CA ASP A 376 13.54 24.28 -13.09
C ASP A 376 13.70 22.77 -13.39
N GLY A 377 14.75 22.41 -14.12
CA GLY A 377 14.98 21.05 -14.63
C GLY A 377 14.25 20.70 -15.94
N ALA A 378 13.49 21.62 -16.53
CA ALA A 378 12.85 21.40 -17.82
C ALA A 378 13.87 21.13 -18.95
N PRO A 379 13.47 20.42 -20.02
CA PRO A 379 14.29 20.24 -21.20
C PRO A 379 14.75 21.56 -21.81
N THR A 380 15.99 21.61 -22.30
CA THR A 380 16.40 22.77 -23.08
C THR A 380 15.68 22.79 -24.42
N MET A 381 15.56 23.97 -25.02
CA MET A 381 15.02 24.10 -26.39
C MET A 381 15.75 23.21 -27.40
N THR A 382 17.05 23.02 -27.21
CA THR A 382 17.86 22.14 -28.05
C THR A 382 17.53 20.66 -27.83
N ASP A 383 17.18 20.25 -26.62
CA ASP A 383 16.77 18.88 -26.31
C ASP A 383 15.39 18.60 -26.89
N LEU A 384 14.43 19.52 -26.67
CA LEU A 384 13.08 19.42 -27.19
C LEU A 384 13.07 19.36 -28.73
N ALA A 385 13.83 20.24 -29.39
CA ALA A 385 13.95 20.24 -30.86
C ALA A 385 14.62 18.97 -31.39
N ARG A 386 15.58 18.39 -30.66
CA ARG A 386 16.23 17.12 -31.03
C ARG A 386 15.28 15.93 -30.88
N ALA A 387 14.55 15.84 -29.77
CA ALA A 387 13.57 14.79 -29.52
C ALA A 387 12.48 14.79 -30.59
N LEU A 388 11.87 15.96 -30.87
CA LEU A 388 10.83 16.09 -31.89
C LEU A 388 11.35 15.81 -33.31
N LEU A 389 12.57 16.23 -33.64
CA LEU A 389 13.18 15.94 -34.94
C LEU A 389 13.51 14.46 -35.11
N TRP A 390 13.99 13.81 -34.06
CA TRP A 390 14.21 12.36 -34.07
C TRP A 390 12.89 11.64 -34.34
N LEU A 391 11.83 11.99 -33.62
CA LEU A 391 10.53 11.38 -33.78
C LEU A 391 9.95 11.60 -35.18
N GLU A 392 10.06 12.81 -35.73
CA GLU A 392 9.63 13.13 -37.09
C GLU A 392 10.35 12.26 -38.14
N ARG A 393 11.62 11.92 -37.91
CA ARG A 393 12.39 11.02 -38.78
C ARG A 393 11.95 9.57 -38.63
N SER A 394 11.71 9.11 -37.42
CA SER A 394 11.21 7.76 -37.13
C SER A 394 9.81 7.54 -37.74
N MET A 395 8.95 8.55 -37.73
CA MET A 395 7.65 8.48 -38.42
C MET A 395 7.79 8.39 -39.95
N LYS A 396 8.76 9.12 -40.52
CA LYS A 396 8.99 9.13 -41.98
C LYS A 396 9.62 7.85 -42.51
N SER A 397 10.29 7.05 -41.67
CA SER A 397 10.81 5.75 -42.08
C SER A 397 9.72 4.68 -42.22
N GLY A 398 8.47 4.96 -41.81
CA GLY A 398 7.34 4.05 -41.95
C GLY A 398 7.42 2.83 -41.02
N SER A 399 8.17 2.96 -39.92
CA SER A 399 8.28 1.92 -38.90
C SER A 399 7.09 2.01 -37.95
N ASP A 400 6.14 1.06 -38.04
CA ASP A 400 4.99 1.00 -37.12
C ASP A 400 5.38 0.54 -35.70
N GLY A 401 6.64 0.14 -35.49
CA GLY A 401 7.20 -0.19 -34.18
C GLY A 401 8.57 0.45 -33.96
N TYR A 402 8.95 0.64 -32.69
CA TYR A 402 10.29 1.04 -32.31
C TYR A 402 11.15 -0.21 -32.05
N THR A 403 12.39 -0.23 -32.54
CA THR A 403 13.39 -1.19 -32.05
C THR A 403 13.65 -0.98 -30.55
N ALA A 404 14.21 -1.98 -29.86
CA ALA A 404 14.55 -1.83 -28.44
C ALA A 404 15.51 -0.65 -28.16
N GLU A 405 16.41 -0.36 -29.10
CA GLU A 405 17.32 0.79 -29.03
C GLU A 405 16.56 2.12 -29.19
N GLU A 406 15.64 2.21 -30.16
CA GLU A 406 14.79 3.38 -30.36
C GLU A 406 13.81 3.60 -29.21
N ALA A 407 13.27 2.54 -28.61
CA ALA A 407 12.41 2.61 -27.43
C ALA A 407 13.18 3.15 -26.21
N ASN A 408 14.41 2.68 -25.98
CA ASN A 408 15.29 3.20 -24.93
C ASN A 408 15.67 4.66 -25.17
N GLN A 409 15.96 5.02 -26.43
CA GLN A 409 16.29 6.39 -26.81
C GLN A 409 15.09 7.33 -26.64
N ALA A 410 13.90 6.87 -26.97
CA ALA A 410 12.67 7.61 -26.81
C ALA A 410 12.27 7.75 -25.33
N ALA A 411 12.51 6.72 -24.51
CA ALA A 411 12.33 6.78 -23.06
C ALA A 411 13.28 7.81 -22.42
N ALA A 412 14.50 7.94 -22.95
CA ALA A 412 15.44 8.99 -22.54
C ALA A 412 14.97 10.42 -22.88
N TRP A 413 13.96 10.56 -23.75
CA TRP A 413 13.31 11.83 -24.11
C TRP A 413 11.88 11.98 -23.55
N ALA A 414 11.46 11.13 -22.61
CA ALA A 414 10.11 11.16 -22.06
C ALA A 414 9.73 12.55 -21.50
N ALA A 415 10.68 13.24 -20.86
CA ALA A 415 10.50 14.60 -20.35
C ALA A 415 10.22 15.63 -21.46
N GLU A 416 10.99 15.59 -22.55
CA GLU A 416 10.85 16.44 -23.74
C GLU A 416 9.48 16.23 -24.42
N PHE A 417 9.07 14.98 -24.53
CA PHE A 417 7.81 14.60 -25.11
C PHE A 417 6.61 14.94 -24.22
N TYR A 418 6.72 14.77 -22.91
CA TYR A 418 5.70 15.20 -21.95
C TYR A 418 5.44 16.72 -22.03
N CYS A 419 6.50 17.54 -22.08
CA CYS A 419 6.36 18.98 -22.29
C CYS A 419 5.57 19.32 -23.54
N ALA A 420 5.81 18.59 -24.64
CA ALA A 420 5.11 18.80 -25.91
C ALA A 420 3.63 18.38 -25.84
N ILE A 421 3.31 17.26 -25.19
CA ILE A 421 1.94 16.79 -24.98
C ILE A 421 1.17 17.79 -24.10
N ALA A 422 1.74 18.16 -22.94
CA ALA A 422 1.12 19.09 -22.01
C ALA A 422 0.83 20.44 -22.66
N ALA A 423 1.79 20.98 -23.42
CA ALA A 423 1.60 22.22 -24.16
C ALA A 423 0.54 22.10 -25.28
N SER A 424 0.31 20.90 -25.83
CA SER A 424 -0.70 20.69 -26.86
C SER A 424 -2.14 20.69 -26.32
N GLU A 425 -2.33 20.31 -25.05
CA GLU A 425 -3.63 20.41 -24.39
C GLU A 425 -4.01 21.87 -24.16
N ASP A 426 -3.04 22.75 -23.83
CA ASP A 426 -3.26 24.21 -23.73
C ASP A 426 -3.60 24.86 -25.10
N LEU A 427 -3.33 24.18 -26.22
CA LEU A 427 -3.64 24.65 -27.57
C LEU A 427 -5.04 24.21 -28.08
N ARG A 428 -5.68 23.25 -27.41
CA ARG A 428 -7.03 22.74 -27.74
C ARG A 428 -8.10 23.60 -27.07
#